data_AF-A0A433QQI9-F1
#
_entry.id   AF-A0A433QQI9-F1
#
_cell.length_a   1.000
_cell.length_b   1.000
_cell.length_c   1.000
_cell.angle_alpha   90.00
_cell.angle_beta   90.00
_cell.angle_gamma   90.00
#
_symmetry.space_group_name_H-M   'P 1'
#
loop_
_entity.id
_entity.type
_entity.pdbx_description
1 polymer ?
#
loop_
_entity_poly.entity_id
_entity_poly.type
_entity_poly.pdbx_seq_one_letter_code
_entity_poly.pdbx_strand_id
1 'polypeptide(L)'
;MLTYSLDEPHAWFSKPAAWRIRSGIYCCFNAFSRVDVRVEVKIPGGVESYFVDVRGERHEATLEVWQQTYISALLRSILYSDDSSYRLAGFRKRDPIPNLQAEAKFLEAAEQCFFQGWQLGSVPEIQVATSVNNHLTNGIMKYFGDSFRFEPAVKLFEKMYQKDPEVAALLSQAYIGQDEEIKAINVLYDALKATPMSYALLHTQVDFLRTKGKYDIALKLAKHAVNNTPSEFVTWAKLTEVYIDLADYESALLTLNSCPMFTYSERDMHRMPTPARTHLPIKPEIVNSGIMEEDTGRDSDADPNLYRLPAPALHGTFNKAYSLLTRLVARIGWDELLKCRSGVFVMEEEYRMQKAVEEERKGSAAMEGLKAARAKRESLVAARREERLEEEARANGAKLEEEKRKLEEKEKGEREEKEKEKEKEEKEEEEE
;
A
#
# COMPACT_ATOMS: atom_id res chain seq x y z
N MET A 1 5.96 -23.54 35.13
CA MET A 1 5.65 -23.88 36.53
C MET A 1 4.18 -23.54 36.77
N LEU A 2 3.30 -24.54 36.89
CA LEU A 2 1.92 -24.32 37.35
C LEU A 2 2.02 -23.94 38.83
N THR A 3 2.11 -22.64 39.12
CA THR A 3 2.03 -22.12 40.47
C THR A 3 0.57 -22.20 40.90
N TYR A 4 0.25 -23.24 41.65
CA TYR A 4 -1.02 -23.34 42.35
C TYR A 4 -1.04 -22.27 43.45
N SER A 5 -1.81 -21.20 43.27
CA SER A 5 -2.26 -20.39 44.40
C SER A 5 -3.46 -21.09 45.08
N LEU A 6 -3.34 -22.40 45.35
CA LEU A 6 -4.35 -23.17 46.08
C LEU A 6 -4.39 -22.78 47.56
N ASP A 7 -3.32 -22.16 48.06
CA ASP A 7 -3.21 -21.73 49.46
C ASP A 7 -3.80 -20.33 49.72
N GLU A 8 -4.15 -19.57 48.67
CA GLU A 8 -4.95 -18.37 48.86
C GLU A 8 -6.43 -18.76 48.96
N PRO A 9 -7.16 -18.38 50.03
CA PRO A 9 -8.57 -18.71 50.19
C PRO A 9 -9.40 -17.98 49.14
N HIS A 10 -9.53 -18.58 47.96
CA HIS A 10 -10.39 -18.08 46.90
C HIS A 10 -11.83 -18.52 47.18
N ALA A 11 -12.81 -17.62 46.98
CA ALA A 11 -14.20 -17.82 47.39
C ALA A 11 -14.87 -19.12 46.89
N TRP A 12 -14.37 -19.73 45.80
CA TRP A 12 -14.87 -21.02 45.28
C TRP A 12 -14.08 -22.26 45.71
N PHE A 13 -12.83 -22.08 46.14
CA PHE A 13 -11.90 -23.16 46.49
C PHE A 13 -11.55 -23.19 47.99
N SER A 14 -12.16 -22.31 48.79
CA SER A 14 -12.03 -22.30 50.26
C SER A 14 -12.78 -23.47 50.90
N LYS A 15 -12.37 -23.86 52.12
CA LYS A 15 -13.03 -24.93 52.87
C LYS A 15 -14.37 -24.43 53.45
N PRO A 16 -15.47 -25.21 53.36
CA PRO A 16 -15.57 -26.57 52.82
C PRO A 16 -15.56 -26.58 51.28
N ALA A 17 -14.62 -27.33 50.68
CA ALA A 17 -14.31 -27.26 49.25
C ALA A 17 -15.47 -27.76 48.38
N ALA A 18 -16.29 -26.84 47.87
CA ALA A 18 -17.42 -27.15 46.99
C ALA A 18 -16.96 -27.60 45.59
N TRP A 19 -15.73 -27.26 45.18
CA TRP A 19 -15.21 -27.51 43.83
C TRP A 19 -13.78 -28.09 43.86
N ARG A 20 -13.50 -29.04 42.97
CA ARG A 20 -12.16 -29.62 42.75
C ARG A 20 -11.80 -29.53 41.26
N ILE A 21 -10.57 -29.12 40.96
CA ILE A 21 -10.07 -29.06 39.58
C ILE A 21 -9.81 -30.48 39.08
N ARG A 22 -10.47 -30.88 37.98
CA ARG A 22 -10.31 -32.20 37.36
C ARG A 22 -9.29 -32.19 36.21
N SER A 23 -9.31 -31.12 35.42
CA SER A 23 -8.41 -30.91 34.30
C SER A 23 -8.24 -29.42 34.02
N GLY A 24 -7.20 -29.07 33.27
CA GLY A 24 -6.96 -27.73 32.76
C GLY A 24 -6.34 -27.80 31.36
N ILE A 25 -6.71 -26.86 30.50
CA ILE A 25 -6.16 -26.75 29.15
C ILE A 25 -5.57 -25.35 29.00
N TYR A 26 -4.31 -25.27 28.59
CA TYR A 26 -3.67 -24.04 28.15
C TYR A 26 -3.60 -24.04 26.62
N CYS A 27 -4.15 -23.01 25.99
CA CYS A 27 -4.10 -22.83 24.54
C CYS A 27 -3.26 -21.61 24.19
N CYS A 28 -2.42 -21.73 23.17
CA CYS A 28 -1.61 -20.63 22.67
C CYS A 28 -1.45 -20.74 21.15
N PHE A 29 -1.92 -19.71 20.45
CA PHE A 29 -1.83 -19.67 19.00
C PHE A 29 -0.40 -19.40 18.51
N ASN A 30 0.05 -20.17 17.53
CA ASN A 30 1.28 -19.96 16.78
C ASN A 30 0.96 -19.23 15.47
N ALA A 31 1.44 -17.99 15.33
CA ALA A 31 1.16 -17.17 14.16
C ALA A 31 2.01 -17.53 12.93
N PHE A 32 3.18 -18.16 13.10
CA PHE A 32 4.03 -18.60 11.98
C PHE A 32 3.34 -19.74 11.21
N SER A 33 3.07 -20.85 11.92
CA SER A 33 2.47 -22.05 11.33
C SER A 33 0.93 -22.03 11.28
N ARG A 34 0.29 -21.01 11.88
CA ARG A 34 -1.17 -20.86 11.98
C ARG A 34 -1.86 -22.07 12.64
N VAL A 35 -1.29 -22.53 13.76
CA VAL A 35 -1.78 -23.67 14.55
C VAL A 35 -2.03 -23.27 16.00
N ASP A 36 -2.91 -23.98 16.68
CA ASP A 36 -3.21 -23.75 18.10
C ASP A 36 -2.53 -24.82 18.97
N VAL A 37 -1.52 -24.42 19.74
CA VAL A 37 -0.79 -25.33 20.64
C VAL A 37 -1.56 -25.47 21.95
N ARG A 38 -1.83 -26.71 22.35
CA ARG A 38 -2.61 -27.05 23.54
C ARG A 38 -1.82 -27.92 24.49
N VAL A 39 -1.89 -27.57 25.77
CA VAL A 39 -1.36 -28.37 26.88
C VAL A 39 -2.51 -28.73 27.79
N GLU A 40 -2.88 -30.00 27.78
CA GLU A 40 -3.94 -30.55 28.61
C GLU A 40 -3.34 -31.26 29.82
N VAL A 41 -3.78 -30.88 31.01
CA VAL A 41 -3.40 -31.48 32.28
C VAL A 41 -4.62 -32.19 32.86
N LYS A 42 -4.47 -33.46 33.20
CA LYS A 42 -5.48 -34.28 33.90
C LYS A 42 -5.01 -34.55 35.33
N ILE A 43 -5.92 -34.45 36.31
CA ILE A 43 -5.62 -34.68 37.73
C ILE A 43 -6.36 -35.96 38.16
N PRO A 44 -5.70 -36.98 38.76
CA PRO A 44 -4.39 -36.95 39.41
C PRO A 44 -3.14 -37.13 38.52
N GLY A 45 -3.26 -37.33 37.20
CA GLY A 45 -2.07 -37.42 36.35
C GLY A 45 -2.32 -37.35 34.85
N GLY A 46 -1.26 -36.95 34.13
CA GLY A 46 -1.18 -36.84 32.67
C GLY A 46 -1.02 -35.39 32.21
N VAL A 47 0.04 -35.12 31.43
CA VAL A 47 0.20 -33.89 30.65
C VAL A 47 0.33 -34.30 29.19
N GLU A 48 -0.62 -33.87 28.36
CA GLU A 48 -0.61 -34.10 26.92
C GLU A 48 -0.36 -32.76 26.22
N SER A 49 0.66 -32.70 25.38
CA SER A 49 0.94 -31.53 24.54
C SER A 49 0.79 -31.90 23.06
N TYR A 50 -0.04 -31.15 22.36
CA TYR A 50 -0.31 -31.32 20.95
C TYR A 50 -0.62 -29.96 20.32
N PHE A 51 -0.58 -29.87 18.99
CA PHE A 51 -1.17 -28.73 18.30
C PHE A 51 -2.35 -29.17 17.45
N VAL A 52 -3.25 -28.22 17.22
CA VAL A 52 -4.43 -28.38 16.39
C VAL A 52 -4.27 -27.52 15.16
N ASP A 53 -4.40 -28.11 13.98
CA ASP A 53 -4.34 -27.38 12.72
C ASP A 53 -5.68 -26.72 12.35
N VAL A 54 -5.72 -26.04 11.21
CA VAL A 54 -6.93 -25.36 10.70
C VAL A 54 -8.07 -26.35 10.40
N ARG A 55 -7.76 -27.63 10.16
CA ARG A 55 -8.75 -28.69 9.91
C ARG A 55 -9.29 -29.31 11.20
N GLY A 56 -8.68 -28.98 12.34
CA GLY A 56 -9.03 -29.55 13.64
C GLY A 56 -8.32 -30.87 13.96
N GLU A 57 -7.32 -31.26 13.17
CA GLU A 57 -6.55 -32.49 13.38
C GLU A 57 -5.47 -32.27 14.45
N ARG A 58 -5.21 -33.31 15.25
CA ARG A 58 -4.23 -33.26 16.35
C ARG A 58 -2.89 -33.82 15.88
N HIS A 59 -1.83 -33.06 16.15
CA HIS A 59 -0.47 -33.41 15.79
C HIS A 59 0.48 -33.23 16.98
N GLU A 60 1.62 -33.93 16.95
CA GLU A 60 2.65 -33.84 17.99
C GLU A 60 3.37 -32.49 17.96
N ALA A 61 3.55 -31.85 19.12
CA ALA A 61 4.21 -30.56 19.21
C ALA A 61 5.74 -30.68 19.10
N THR A 62 6.28 -30.38 17.91
CA THR A 62 7.72 -30.35 17.63
C THR A 62 8.43 -29.17 18.31
N LEU A 63 9.75 -29.25 18.45
CA LEU A 63 10.55 -28.17 19.04
C LEU A 63 10.40 -26.83 18.29
N GLU A 64 10.34 -26.88 16.95
CA GLU A 64 10.12 -25.70 16.11
C GLU A 64 8.77 -25.04 16.42
N VAL A 65 7.69 -25.83 16.52
CA VAL A 65 6.35 -25.31 16.85
C VAL A 65 6.36 -24.66 18.23
N TRP A 66 7.04 -25.26 19.22
CA TRP A 66 7.18 -24.66 20.55
C TRP A 66 7.87 -23.30 20.52
N GLN A 67 8.96 -23.20 19.78
CA GLN A 67 9.73 -21.98 19.66
C GLN A 67 8.95 -20.87 18.95
N GLN A 68 8.31 -21.19 17.83
CA GLN A 68 7.43 -20.26 17.11
C GLN A 68 6.25 -19.79 17.99
N THR A 69 5.68 -20.71 18.78
CA THR A 69 4.59 -20.41 19.72
C THR A 69 5.06 -19.49 20.85
N TYR A 70 6.27 -19.71 21.36
CA TYR A 70 6.89 -18.86 22.36
C TYR A 70 7.05 -17.43 21.86
N ILE A 71 7.63 -17.24 20.67
CA ILE A 71 7.76 -15.92 20.03
C ILE A 71 6.38 -15.30 19.78
N SER A 72 5.43 -16.06 19.24
CA SER A 72 4.07 -15.58 18.98
C SER A 72 3.38 -15.06 20.24
N ALA A 73 3.53 -15.76 21.37
CA ALA A 73 2.98 -15.34 22.66
C ALA A 73 3.63 -14.04 23.18
N LEU A 74 4.97 -13.97 23.13
CA LEU A 74 5.72 -12.80 23.56
C LEU A 74 5.37 -11.57 22.73
N LEU A 75 5.35 -11.69 21.40
CA LEU A 75 5.01 -10.59 20.51
C LEU A 75 3.59 -10.08 20.73
N ARG A 76 2.62 -10.97 20.95
CA ARG A 76 1.26 -10.54 21.30
C ARG A 76 1.23 -9.75 22.61
N SER A 77 1.99 -10.20 23.61
CA SER A 77 2.10 -9.48 24.88
C SER A 77 2.82 -8.14 24.72
N ILE A 78 3.90 -8.06 23.97
CA ILE A 78 4.69 -6.84 23.80
C ILE A 78 3.92 -5.80 22.96
N LEU A 79 3.31 -6.22 21.85
CA LEU A 79 2.70 -5.28 20.90
C LEU A 79 1.28 -4.85 21.27
N TYR A 80 0.44 -5.76 21.78
CA TYR A 80 -1.02 -5.54 21.88
C TYR A 80 -1.57 -5.44 23.29
N SER A 81 -0.80 -5.82 24.33
CA SER A 81 -1.36 -5.89 25.69
C SER A 81 -1.77 -4.56 26.31
N ASP A 82 -1.32 -3.43 25.75
CA ASP A 82 -1.64 -2.08 26.22
C ASP A 82 -2.77 -1.42 25.41
N ASP A 83 -3.13 -1.99 24.27
CA ASP A 83 -4.18 -1.45 23.41
C ASP A 83 -5.56 -1.70 24.05
N SER A 84 -6.30 -0.61 24.27
CA SER A 84 -7.63 -0.63 24.89
C SER A 84 -8.60 -1.56 24.17
N SER A 85 -8.42 -1.75 22.87
CA SER A 85 -9.27 -2.61 22.04
C SER A 85 -9.19 -4.07 22.48
N TYR A 86 -8.05 -4.51 23.04
CA TYR A 86 -7.81 -5.88 23.48
C TYR A 86 -8.20 -6.14 24.94
N ARG A 87 -8.75 -5.15 25.65
CA ARG A 87 -9.15 -5.31 27.05
C ARG A 87 -10.39 -6.20 27.13
N LEU A 88 -10.26 -7.33 27.82
CA LEU A 88 -11.38 -8.20 28.19
C LEU A 88 -11.60 -8.17 29.70
N ALA A 89 -12.86 -8.29 30.12
CA ALA A 89 -13.19 -8.50 31.51
C ALA A 89 -12.52 -9.79 32.02
N GLY A 90 -11.75 -9.69 33.10
CA GLY A 90 -10.99 -10.81 33.65
C GLY A 90 -9.69 -11.16 32.89
N PHE A 91 -9.27 -10.32 31.93
CA PHE A 91 -7.97 -10.46 31.27
C PHE A 91 -6.83 -10.33 32.29
N ARG A 92 -6.02 -11.38 32.43
CA ARG A 92 -4.86 -11.38 33.32
C ARG A 92 -3.58 -11.21 32.53
N LYS A 93 -2.97 -10.03 32.66
CA LYS A 93 -1.63 -9.76 32.12
C LYS A 93 -0.57 -10.30 33.07
N ARG A 94 0.48 -10.90 32.51
CA ARG A 94 1.73 -11.21 33.19
C ARG A 94 2.86 -10.57 32.41
N ASP A 95 3.95 -10.25 33.10
CA ASP A 95 5.16 -9.80 32.42
C ASP A 95 5.69 -10.94 31.52
N PRO A 96 5.78 -10.72 30.19
CA PRO A 96 6.28 -11.73 29.26
C PRO A 96 7.76 -12.04 29.45
N ILE A 97 8.57 -11.08 29.93
CA ILE A 97 10.03 -11.21 30.08
C ILE A 97 10.43 -10.78 31.50
N PRO A 98 10.20 -11.64 32.51
CA PRO A 98 10.34 -11.24 33.91
C PRO A 98 11.79 -11.10 34.41
N ASN A 99 12.78 -11.57 33.65
CA ASN A 99 14.19 -11.55 34.04
C ASN A 99 15.13 -11.63 32.83
N LEU A 100 16.42 -11.36 33.06
CA LEU A 100 17.46 -11.36 32.03
C LEU A 100 17.67 -12.73 31.35
N GLN A 101 17.37 -13.84 32.05
CA GLN A 101 17.45 -15.17 31.44
C GLN A 101 16.32 -15.38 30.41
N ALA A 102 15.12 -14.89 30.71
CA ALA A 102 14.01 -14.90 29.77
C ALA A 102 14.29 -13.99 28.57
N GLU A 103 14.95 -12.84 28.79
CA GLU A 103 15.37 -11.95 27.71
C GLU A 103 16.38 -12.61 26.78
N ALA A 104 17.38 -13.30 27.33
CA ALA A 104 18.35 -14.05 26.53
C ALA A 104 17.66 -15.15 25.69
N LYS A 105 16.70 -15.87 26.26
CA LYS A 105 15.90 -16.88 25.53
C LYS A 105 15.02 -16.27 24.44
N PHE A 106 14.45 -15.08 24.70
CA PHE A 106 13.70 -14.35 23.69
C PHE A 106 14.59 -14.00 22.50
N LEU A 107 15.79 -13.46 22.74
CA LEU A 107 16.74 -13.11 21.69
C LEU A 107 17.23 -14.33 20.91
N GLU A 108 17.54 -15.44 21.59
CA GLU A 108 17.93 -16.69 20.95
C GLU A 108 16.82 -17.22 20.03
N ALA A 109 15.58 -17.25 20.53
CA ALA A 109 14.45 -17.70 19.74
C ALA A 109 14.14 -16.74 18.57
N ALA A 110 14.29 -15.44 18.77
CA ALA A 110 14.12 -14.42 17.74
C ALA A 110 15.19 -14.53 16.65
N GLU A 111 16.45 -14.81 17.01
CA GLU A 111 17.57 -15.01 16.07
C GLU A 111 17.28 -16.16 15.11
N GLN A 112 16.77 -17.28 15.63
CA GLN A 112 16.48 -18.48 14.84
C GLN A 112 15.25 -18.30 13.94
N CYS A 113 14.23 -17.56 14.39
CA CYS A 113 13.02 -17.29 13.61
C CYS A 113 13.09 -16.01 12.77
N PHE A 114 14.22 -15.28 12.77
CA PHE A 114 14.31 -13.91 12.23
C PHE A 114 13.85 -13.82 10.77
N PHE A 115 14.40 -14.67 9.89
CA PHE A 115 14.09 -14.67 8.46
C PHE A 115 12.73 -15.28 8.11
N GLN A 116 12.05 -15.87 9.08
CA GLN A 116 10.64 -16.29 8.98
C GLN A 116 9.68 -15.20 9.50
N GLY A 117 10.21 -14.10 10.06
CA GLY A 117 9.42 -13.05 10.71
C GLY A 117 8.37 -12.39 9.80
N TRP A 118 8.60 -12.34 8.49
CA TRP A 118 7.63 -11.83 7.51
C TRP A 118 6.30 -12.61 7.52
N GLN A 119 6.30 -13.88 7.93
CA GLN A 119 5.10 -14.71 8.02
C GLN A 119 4.11 -14.22 9.08
N LEU A 120 4.61 -13.47 10.06
CA LEU A 120 3.79 -12.88 11.12
C LEU A 120 2.95 -11.69 10.63
N GLY A 121 3.25 -11.16 9.44
CA GLY A 121 2.66 -9.93 8.92
C GLY A 121 3.34 -8.67 9.46
N SER A 122 2.77 -7.52 9.11
CA SER A 122 3.29 -6.18 9.39
C SER A 122 2.17 -5.26 9.89
N VAL A 123 2.56 -4.05 10.30
CA VAL A 123 1.58 -3.00 10.61
C VAL A 123 0.74 -2.64 9.38
N PRO A 124 -0.50 -2.15 9.54
CA PRO A 124 -1.45 -1.96 8.43
C PRO A 124 -1.02 -0.94 7.36
N GLU A 125 -0.03 -0.10 7.66
CA GLU A 125 0.54 0.87 6.73
C GLU A 125 1.51 0.24 5.72
N ILE A 126 1.99 -0.98 6.00
CA ILE A 126 2.95 -1.71 5.17
C ILE A 126 2.19 -2.77 4.38
N GLN A 127 2.28 -2.72 3.05
CA GLN A 127 1.55 -3.64 2.18
C GLN A 127 2.15 -5.04 2.21
N VAL A 128 3.48 -5.12 2.09
CA VAL A 128 4.22 -6.37 2.03
C VAL A 128 5.20 -6.44 3.20
N ALA A 129 5.02 -7.43 4.07
CA ALA A 129 5.95 -7.70 5.15
C ALA A 129 7.30 -8.16 4.61
N THR A 130 8.38 -7.57 5.11
CA THR A 130 9.77 -7.90 4.71
C THR A 130 10.57 -8.47 5.88
N SER A 131 11.85 -8.80 5.67
CA SER A 131 12.76 -9.23 6.75
C SER A 131 12.92 -8.15 7.83
N VAL A 132 12.84 -6.87 7.45
CA VAL A 132 12.97 -5.73 8.35
C VAL A 132 11.65 -5.15 8.84
N ASN A 133 10.60 -5.23 8.03
CA ASN A 133 9.28 -4.66 8.33
C ASN A 133 8.28 -5.77 8.62
N ASN A 134 8.22 -6.22 9.88
CA ASN A 134 7.28 -7.24 10.34
C ASN A 134 7.03 -7.11 11.86
N HIS A 135 6.09 -7.89 12.40
CA HIS A 135 5.79 -7.84 13.83
C HIS A 135 6.92 -8.33 14.75
N LEU A 136 7.82 -9.21 14.28
CA LEU A 136 8.95 -9.66 15.08
C LEU A 136 9.95 -8.52 15.30
N THR A 137 10.37 -7.84 14.23
CA THR A 137 11.32 -6.73 14.30
C THR A 137 10.70 -5.54 15.05
N ASN A 138 9.42 -5.25 14.82
CA ASN A 138 8.69 -4.23 15.58
C ASN A 138 8.60 -4.56 17.08
N GLY A 139 8.39 -5.84 17.44
CA GLY A 139 8.35 -6.26 18.84
C GLY A 139 9.70 -6.13 19.53
N ILE A 140 10.79 -6.50 18.85
CA ILE A 140 12.17 -6.33 19.35
C ILE A 140 12.46 -4.85 19.57
N MET A 141 12.23 -4.02 18.54
CA MET A 141 12.48 -2.58 18.61
C MET A 141 11.63 -1.90 19.68
N LYS A 142 10.35 -2.27 19.84
CA LYS A 142 9.49 -1.74 20.90
C LYS A 142 10.03 -2.11 22.29
N TYR A 143 10.31 -3.39 22.53
CA TYR A 143 10.74 -3.86 23.85
C TYR A 143 12.06 -3.21 24.32
N PHE A 144 13.06 -3.13 23.43
CA PHE A 144 14.34 -2.50 23.76
C PHE A 144 14.28 -0.96 23.71
N GLY A 145 13.46 -0.39 22.83
CA GLY A 145 13.26 1.04 22.70
C GLY A 145 12.55 1.66 23.89
N ASP A 146 11.46 1.04 24.38
CA ASP A 146 10.71 1.52 25.54
C ASP A 146 11.57 1.54 26.82
N SER A 147 12.59 0.68 26.89
CA SER A 147 13.55 0.62 28.00
C SER A 147 14.87 1.35 27.75
N PHE A 148 15.05 1.97 26.56
CA PHE A 148 16.31 2.59 26.11
C PHE A 148 17.53 1.65 26.18
N ARG A 149 17.33 0.34 26.11
CA ARG A 149 18.39 -0.68 26.17
C ARG A 149 18.61 -1.31 24.80
N PHE A 150 19.16 -0.55 23.86
CA PHE A 150 19.37 -1.03 22.49
C PHE A 150 20.53 -2.03 22.34
N GLU A 151 21.41 -2.18 23.33
CA GLU A 151 22.61 -3.04 23.26
C GLU A 151 22.33 -4.50 22.86
N PRO A 152 21.32 -5.19 23.42
CA PRO A 152 21.01 -6.55 22.99
C PRO A 152 20.41 -6.61 21.58
N ALA A 153 19.65 -5.58 21.17
CA ALA A 153 19.10 -5.46 19.82
C ALA A 153 20.20 -5.25 18.78
N VAL A 154 21.17 -4.37 19.06
CA VAL A 154 22.37 -4.15 18.22
C VAL A 154 23.09 -5.47 17.98
N LYS A 155 23.41 -6.23 19.04
CA LYS A 155 24.11 -7.52 18.92
C LYS A 155 23.35 -8.52 18.07
N LEU A 156 22.02 -8.56 18.19
CA LEU A 156 21.18 -9.40 17.35
C LEU A 156 21.24 -8.96 15.88
N PHE A 157 21.04 -7.67 15.61
CA PHE A 157 21.02 -7.15 14.25
C PHE A 157 22.38 -7.15 13.57
N GLU A 158 23.49 -7.00 14.29
CA GLU A 158 24.86 -7.19 13.76
C GLU A 158 25.04 -8.58 13.18
N LYS A 159 24.54 -9.63 13.88
CA LYS A 159 24.59 -11.00 13.37
C LYS A 159 23.69 -11.18 12.14
N MET A 160 22.49 -10.60 12.14
CA MET A 160 21.54 -10.72 11.04
C MET A 160 21.98 -9.93 9.80
N TYR A 161 22.62 -8.78 9.99
CA TYR A 161 23.20 -7.94 8.95
C TYR A 161 24.23 -8.68 8.09
N GLN A 162 24.97 -9.63 8.67
CA GLN A 162 25.90 -10.48 7.91
C GLN A 162 25.21 -11.36 6.86
N LYS A 163 23.91 -11.64 7.02
CA LYS A 163 23.12 -12.48 6.12
C LYS A 163 22.27 -11.68 5.15
N ASP A 164 21.74 -10.53 5.58
CA ASP A 164 20.90 -9.64 4.78
C ASP A 164 21.28 -8.17 5.03
N PRO A 165 21.84 -7.47 4.01
CA PRO A 165 22.21 -6.07 4.13
C PRO A 165 21.04 -5.15 4.50
N GLU A 166 19.79 -5.51 4.17
CA GLU A 166 18.62 -4.67 4.45
C GLU A 166 18.41 -4.47 5.97
N VAL A 167 18.86 -5.43 6.79
CA VAL A 167 18.81 -5.38 8.26
C VAL A 167 19.60 -4.19 8.84
N ALA A 168 20.51 -3.58 8.05
CA ALA A 168 21.14 -2.33 8.42
C ALA A 168 20.13 -1.22 8.76
N ALA A 169 18.91 -1.24 8.22
CA ALA A 169 17.86 -0.29 8.58
C ALA A 169 17.53 -0.35 10.08
N LEU A 170 17.39 -1.56 10.63
CA LEU A 170 17.10 -1.80 12.05
C LEU A 170 18.33 -1.60 12.93
N LEU A 171 19.49 -2.08 12.47
CA LEU A 171 20.75 -1.92 13.18
C LEU A 171 21.09 -0.44 13.38
N SER A 172 20.93 0.38 12.33
CA SER A 172 21.20 1.80 12.41
C SER A 172 20.18 2.55 13.26
N GLN A 173 18.89 2.14 13.27
CA GLN A 173 17.93 2.68 14.24
C GLN A 173 18.34 2.36 15.68
N ALA A 174 18.83 1.15 15.95
CA ALA A 174 19.31 0.75 17.27
C ALA A 174 20.58 1.53 17.69
N TYR A 175 21.55 1.74 16.79
CA TYR A 175 22.73 2.57 17.07
C TYR A 175 22.36 4.04 17.31
N ILE A 176 21.43 4.61 16.54
CA ILE A 176 20.92 5.97 16.79
C ILE A 176 20.29 6.05 18.19
N GLY A 177 19.56 5.01 18.62
CA GLY A 177 19.02 4.91 19.97
C GLY A 177 20.08 4.79 21.08
N GLN A 178 21.31 4.42 20.76
CA GLN A 178 22.47 4.43 21.65
C GLN A 178 23.31 5.72 21.57
N ASP A 179 22.85 6.72 20.82
CA ASP A 179 23.63 7.92 20.47
C ASP A 179 24.92 7.63 19.65
N GLU A 180 25.02 6.46 19.01
CA GLU A 180 26.15 6.07 18.15
C GLU A 180 25.90 6.42 16.67
N GLU A 181 25.56 7.67 16.39
CA GLU A 181 25.12 8.14 15.07
C GLU A 181 26.13 7.90 13.94
N ILE A 182 27.43 8.08 14.22
CA ILE A 182 28.48 7.91 13.20
C ILE A 182 28.54 6.45 12.73
N LYS A 183 28.43 5.49 13.66
CA LYS A 183 28.39 4.07 13.32
C LYS A 183 27.13 3.74 12.53
N ALA A 184 25.98 4.27 12.96
CA ALA A 184 24.72 4.09 12.25
C ALA A 184 24.78 4.52 10.78
N ILE A 185 25.40 5.68 10.50
CA ILE A 185 25.52 6.22 9.15
C ILE A 185 26.51 5.44 8.30
N ASN A 186 27.66 5.02 8.87
CA ASN A 186 28.62 4.17 8.16
C ASN A 186 27.99 2.84 7.74
N VAL A 187 27.22 2.22 8.64
CA VAL A 187 26.49 0.98 8.35
C VAL A 187 25.44 1.19 7.25
N LEU A 188 24.65 2.28 7.30
CA LEU A 188 23.69 2.59 6.23
C LEU A 188 24.39 2.83 4.89
N TYR A 189 25.54 3.52 4.90
CA TYR A 189 26.29 3.80 3.69
C TYR A 189 26.80 2.53 3.02
N ASP A 190 27.37 1.60 3.80
CA ASP A 190 27.86 0.34 3.25
C ASP A 190 26.71 -0.59 2.81
N ALA A 191 25.59 -0.61 3.54
CA ALA A 191 24.40 -1.36 3.15
C ALA A 191 23.76 -0.83 1.86
N LEU A 192 23.69 0.49 1.67
CA LEU A 192 23.15 1.11 0.46
C LEU A 192 24.03 0.90 -0.77
N LYS A 193 25.35 0.72 -0.61
CA LYS A 193 26.20 0.29 -1.74
C LYS A 193 25.80 -1.11 -2.24
N ALA A 194 25.45 -2.00 -1.31
CA ALA A 194 25.04 -3.36 -1.64
C ALA A 194 23.59 -3.42 -2.15
N THR A 195 22.69 -2.64 -1.54
CA THR A 195 21.24 -2.64 -1.80
C THR A 195 20.68 -1.22 -2.01
N PRO A 196 20.98 -0.57 -3.15
CA PRO A 196 20.61 0.84 -3.37
C PRO A 196 19.11 1.12 -3.43
N MET A 197 18.30 0.09 -3.74
CA MET A 197 16.87 0.24 -3.96
C MET A 197 16.02 0.04 -2.69
N SER A 198 16.61 -0.34 -1.56
CA SER A 198 15.84 -0.58 -0.33
C SER A 198 15.29 0.73 0.23
N TYR A 199 13.96 0.87 0.21
CA TYR A 199 13.29 2.03 0.79
C TYR A 199 13.47 2.07 2.32
N ALA A 200 13.65 0.93 2.99
CA ALA A 200 13.82 0.87 4.45
C ALA A 200 15.13 1.57 4.87
N LEU A 201 16.24 1.31 4.16
CA LEU A 201 17.52 1.99 4.38
C LEU A 201 17.41 3.49 4.11
N LEU A 202 16.78 3.86 3.00
CA LEU A 202 16.56 5.26 2.64
C LEU A 202 15.69 5.98 3.67
N HIS A 203 14.64 5.33 4.19
CA HIS A 203 13.78 5.88 5.24
C HIS A 203 14.55 6.15 6.53
N THR A 204 15.38 5.21 6.99
CA THR A 204 16.22 5.43 8.18
C THR A 204 17.16 6.62 7.98
N GLN A 205 17.75 6.80 6.79
CA GLN A 205 18.55 7.99 6.48
C GLN A 205 17.72 9.28 6.45
N VAL A 206 16.52 9.24 5.84
CA VAL A 206 15.60 10.39 5.79
C VAL A 206 15.23 10.82 7.20
N ASP A 207 14.85 9.89 8.07
CA ASP A 207 14.49 10.21 9.45
C ASP A 207 15.67 10.78 10.24
N PHE A 208 16.88 10.24 10.07
CA PHE A 208 18.08 10.83 10.65
C PHE A 208 18.36 12.26 10.15
N LEU A 209 18.23 12.52 8.85
CA LEU A 209 18.46 13.86 8.30
C LEU A 209 17.42 14.86 8.80
N ARG A 210 16.17 14.41 8.99
CA ARG A 210 15.09 15.23 9.55
C ARG A 210 15.38 15.62 11.00
N THR A 211 15.89 14.71 11.84
CA THR A 211 16.28 15.08 13.22
C THR A 211 17.42 16.09 13.26
N LYS A 212 18.30 16.10 12.24
CA LYS A 212 19.35 17.11 12.06
C LYS A 212 18.90 18.39 11.35
N GLY A 213 17.62 18.52 11.00
CA GLY A 213 17.09 19.68 10.27
C GLY A 213 17.58 19.84 8.83
N LYS A 214 18.15 18.78 8.23
CA LYS A 214 18.66 18.79 6.84
C LYS A 214 17.59 18.35 5.86
N TYR A 215 16.48 19.09 5.82
CA TYR A 215 15.29 18.71 5.07
C TYR A 215 15.49 18.68 3.54
N ASP A 216 16.34 19.54 2.97
CA ASP A 216 16.62 19.56 1.52
C ASP A 216 17.24 18.24 1.02
N ILE A 217 18.11 17.66 1.84
CA ILE A 217 18.77 16.38 1.54
C ILE A 217 17.78 15.23 1.77
N ALA A 218 17.03 15.31 2.87
CA ALA A 218 15.97 14.35 3.18
C ALA A 218 14.94 14.26 2.04
N LEU A 219 14.59 15.39 1.40
CA LEU A 219 13.65 15.43 0.29
C LEU A 219 14.16 14.64 -0.92
N LYS A 220 15.45 14.80 -1.26
CA LYS A 220 16.05 14.07 -2.40
C LYS A 220 16.00 12.56 -2.17
N LEU A 221 16.32 12.11 -0.96
CA LEU A 221 16.27 10.69 -0.60
C LEU A 221 14.84 10.17 -0.52
N ALA A 222 13.90 10.93 0.02
CA ALA A 222 12.49 10.54 0.08
C ALA A 222 11.87 10.40 -1.31
N LYS A 223 12.18 11.33 -2.24
CA LYS A 223 11.80 11.20 -3.66
C LYS A 223 12.41 9.96 -4.29
N HIS A 224 13.66 9.67 -3.99
CA HIS A 224 14.32 8.46 -4.49
C HIS A 224 13.65 7.19 -3.95
N ALA A 225 13.27 7.15 -2.67
CA ALA A 225 12.53 6.04 -2.07
C ALA A 225 11.16 5.82 -2.74
N VAL A 226 10.41 6.88 -3.01
CA VAL A 226 9.13 6.80 -3.74
C VAL A 226 9.33 6.30 -5.18
N ASN A 227 10.37 6.77 -5.87
CA ASN A 227 10.66 6.31 -7.23
C ASN A 227 11.03 4.82 -7.27
N ASN A 228 11.73 4.32 -6.24
CA ASN A 228 12.11 2.91 -6.14
C ASN A 228 10.93 2.02 -5.74
N THR A 229 10.01 2.52 -4.91
CA THR A 229 8.86 1.75 -4.41
C THR A 229 7.60 2.62 -4.35
N PRO A 230 6.97 2.91 -5.50
CA PRO A 230 5.79 3.77 -5.58
C PRO A 230 4.50 3.07 -5.13
N SER A 231 4.51 1.73 -5.02
CA SER A 231 3.35 0.97 -4.58
C SER A 231 3.13 1.00 -3.07
N GLU A 232 4.17 1.28 -2.27
CA GLU A 232 4.11 1.27 -0.81
C GLU A 232 3.62 2.61 -0.25
N PHE A 233 2.60 2.58 0.60
CA PHE A 233 2.05 3.79 1.24
C PHE A 233 3.10 4.55 2.05
N VAL A 234 3.96 3.81 2.77
CA VAL A 234 4.94 4.39 3.70
C VAL A 234 5.95 5.31 3.00
N THR A 235 6.29 5.07 1.73
CA THR A 235 7.23 5.92 0.98
C THR A 235 6.63 7.28 0.68
N TRP A 236 5.38 7.31 0.22
CA TRP A 236 4.62 8.55 -0.01
C TRP A 236 4.31 9.29 1.29
N ALA A 237 3.95 8.57 2.35
CA ALA A 237 3.75 9.15 3.67
C ALA A 237 5.03 9.82 4.18
N LYS A 238 6.19 9.17 4.04
CA LYS A 238 7.49 9.74 4.42
C LYS A 238 7.84 10.98 3.60
N LEU A 239 7.60 10.95 2.29
CA LEU A 239 7.79 12.11 1.41
C LEU A 239 6.89 13.29 1.82
N THR A 240 5.63 13.01 2.14
CA THR A 240 4.67 14.01 2.65
C THR A 240 5.16 14.63 3.97
N GLU A 241 5.66 13.80 4.89
CA GLU A 241 6.25 14.28 6.15
C GLU A 241 7.41 15.25 5.91
N VAL A 242 8.29 14.98 4.94
CA VAL A 242 9.41 15.88 4.58
C VAL A 242 8.92 17.18 3.95
N TYR A 243 7.91 17.14 3.07
CA TYR A 243 7.33 18.36 2.49
C TYR A 243 6.68 19.27 3.54
N ILE A 244 5.99 18.68 4.53
CA ILE A 244 5.46 19.42 5.68
C ILE A 244 6.60 20.08 6.46
N ASP A 245 7.72 19.37 6.67
CA ASP A 245 8.88 19.92 7.40
C ASP A 245 9.57 21.06 6.63
N LEU A 246 9.48 21.07 5.29
CA LEU A 246 9.95 22.15 4.40
C LEU A 246 8.96 23.32 4.25
N ALA A 247 7.77 23.22 4.85
CA ALA A 247 6.67 24.16 4.64
C ALA A 247 6.19 24.29 3.17
N ASP A 248 6.45 23.28 2.34
CA ASP A 248 5.88 23.16 1.00
C ASP A 248 4.58 22.36 1.06
N TYR A 249 3.52 23.06 1.49
CA TYR A 249 2.23 22.44 1.79
C TYR A 249 1.46 22.02 0.54
N GLU A 250 1.67 22.70 -0.59
CA GLU A 250 1.05 22.35 -1.87
C GLU A 250 1.58 20.99 -2.37
N SER A 251 2.90 20.82 -2.37
CA SER A 251 3.52 19.53 -2.71
C SER A 251 3.14 18.44 -1.70
N ALA A 252 3.01 18.76 -0.41
CA ALA A 252 2.56 17.80 0.59
C ALA A 252 1.14 17.28 0.28
N LEU A 253 0.22 18.16 -0.10
CA LEU A 253 -1.15 17.78 -0.48
C LEU A 253 -1.19 16.94 -1.75
N LEU A 254 -0.43 17.31 -2.78
CA LEU A 254 -0.29 16.52 -4.01
C LEU A 254 0.25 15.12 -3.74
N THR A 255 1.29 15.03 -2.91
CA THR A 255 1.92 13.77 -2.52
C THR A 255 0.93 12.90 -1.76
N LEU A 256 0.19 13.48 -0.81
CA LEU A 256 -0.80 12.77 -0.02
C LEU A 256 -1.97 12.25 -0.86
N ASN A 257 -2.42 13.00 -1.86
CA ASN A 257 -3.43 12.55 -2.81
C ASN A 257 -2.95 11.41 -3.71
N SER A 258 -1.63 11.32 -3.92
CA SER A 258 -1.00 10.27 -4.72
C SER A 258 -0.67 9.01 -3.92
N CYS A 259 -0.87 9.02 -2.59
CA CYS A 259 -0.60 7.87 -1.73
C CYS A 259 -1.48 6.66 -2.10
N PRO A 260 -0.90 5.47 -2.32
CA PRO A 260 -1.69 4.25 -2.49
C PRO A 260 -2.39 3.91 -1.17
N MET A 261 -3.71 3.72 -1.21
CA MET A 261 -4.51 3.39 -0.04
C MET A 261 -4.84 1.91 -0.03
N PHE A 262 -4.44 1.23 1.04
CA PHE A 262 -4.71 -0.20 1.20
C PHE A 262 -5.99 -0.46 1.99
N THR A 263 -6.69 -1.53 1.61
CA THR A 263 -7.79 -2.06 2.40
C THR A 263 -7.27 -2.54 3.74
N TYR A 264 -7.72 -1.90 4.81
CA TYR A 264 -7.39 -2.30 6.17
C TYR A 264 -7.95 -3.70 6.43
N SER A 265 -7.07 -4.64 6.79
CA SER A 265 -7.49 -5.92 7.36
C SER A 265 -7.74 -5.71 8.85
N GLU A 266 -8.96 -5.99 9.30
CA GLU A 266 -9.29 -5.91 10.72
C GLU A 266 -8.34 -6.77 11.54
N ARG A 267 -7.86 -6.19 12.64
CA ARG A 267 -7.10 -6.97 13.62
C ARG A 267 -8.00 -8.06 14.18
N ASP A 268 -7.44 -9.25 14.38
CA ASP A 268 -8.16 -10.33 15.04
C ASP A 268 -8.43 -9.93 16.50
N MET A 269 -9.66 -9.49 16.73
CA MET A 269 -10.15 -9.11 18.06
C MET A 269 -10.73 -10.34 18.74
N HIS A 270 -10.60 -10.42 20.06
CA HIS A 270 -11.17 -11.52 20.83
C HIS A 270 -12.69 -11.61 20.67
N ARG A 271 -13.18 -12.53 19.83
CA ARG A 271 -14.62 -12.82 19.68
C ARG A 271 -15.04 -13.84 20.74
N MET A 272 -15.08 -13.41 22.00
CA MET A 272 -15.54 -14.27 23.10
C MET A 272 -17.07 -14.24 23.17
N PRO A 273 -17.75 -15.38 23.33
CA PRO A 273 -19.19 -15.39 23.56
C PRO A 273 -19.51 -14.68 24.87
N THR A 274 -20.69 -14.05 24.94
CA THR A 274 -21.13 -13.38 26.17
C THR A 274 -21.18 -14.40 27.32
N PRO A 275 -20.46 -14.18 28.43
CA PRO A 275 -20.47 -15.11 29.54
C PRO A 275 -21.86 -15.14 30.18
N ALA A 276 -22.37 -16.33 30.50
CA ALA A 276 -23.65 -16.48 31.20
C ALA A 276 -23.62 -15.91 32.63
N ARG A 277 -22.44 -15.96 33.28
CA ARG A 277 -22.17 -15.36 34.60
C ARG A 277 -20.71 -14.91 34.65
N THR A 278 -20.47 -13.74 35.22
CA THR A 278 -19.13 -13.17 35.38
C THR A 278 -18.80 -13.07 36.86
N HIS A 279 -17.59 -13.49 37.25
CA HIS A 279 -17.10 -13.38 38.62
C HIS A 279 -15.67 -12.84 38.58
N LEU A 280 -15.50 -11.62 39.06
CA LEU A 280 -14.24 -10.88 39.05
C LEU A 280 -13.88 -10.54 40.49
N PRO A 281 -13.25 -11.48 41.23
CA PRO A 281 -12.94 -11.27 42.64
C PRO A 281 -11.90 -10.16 42.76
N ILE A 282 -12.24 -9.14 43.54
CA ILE A 282 -11.34 -8.02 43.84
C ILE A 282 -10.48 -8.43 45.04
N LYS A 283 -9.17 -8.21 44.95
CA LYS A 283 -8.27 -8.49 46.07
C LYS A 283 -8.57 -7.51 47.21
N PRO A 284 -8.59 -7.96 48.48
CA PRO A 284 -8.81 -7.07 49.63
C PRO A 284 -7.87 -5.87 49.67
N GLU A 285 -6.63 -6.04 49.25
CA GLU A 285 -5.62 -4.97 49.13
C GLU A 285 -6.05 -3.82 48.20
N ILE A 286 -6.75 -4.15 47.10
CA ILE A 286 -7.23 -3.18 46.10
C ILE A 286 -8.49 -2.47 46.65
N VAL A 287 -9.36 -3.20 47.36
CA VAL A 287 -10.50 -2.57 48.03
C VAL A 287 -10.01 -1.56 49.07
N ASN A 288 -9.00 -1.94 49.85
CA ASN A 288 -8.44 -1.11 50.91
C ASN A 288 -7.62 0.07 50.40
N SER A 289 -7.15 0.04 49.15
CA SER A 289 -6.37 1.15 48.58
C SER A 289 -7.23 2.34 48.15
N GLY A 290 -8.55 2.17 48.05
CA GLY A 290 -9.48 3.22 47.58
C GLY A 290 -9.29 3.61 46.12
N ILE A 291 -8.48 2.86 45.35
CA ILE A 291 -8.18 3.14 43.93
C ILE A 291 -9.36 2.77 43.02
N MET A 292 -10.25 1.88 43.48
CA MET A 292 -11.45 1.56 42.71
C MET A 292 -12.42 2.74 42.80
N GLU A 293 -12.49 3.53 41.74
CA GLU A 293 -13.57 4.49 41.56
C GLU A 293 -14.89 3.71 41.50
N GLU A 294 -15.85 4.09 42.35
CA GLU A 294 -17.23 3.66 42.17
C GLU A 294 -17.68 4.19 40.81
N ASP A 295 -17.93 3.29 39.86
CA ASP A 295 -18.46 3.64 38.55
C ASP A 295 -19.82 4.34 38.74
N THR A 296 -19.79 5.68 38.76
CA THR A 296 -20.97 6.51 39.07
C THR A 296 -21.99 6.54 37.92
N GLY A 297 -21.77 5.78 36.84
CA GLY A 297 -22.67 5.74 35.67
C GLY A 297 -22.73 7.05 34.87
N ARG A 298 -21.88 8.02 35.21
CA ARG A 298 -21.80 9.35 34.57
C ARG A 298 -21.20 9.33 33.16
N ASP A 299 -20.61 8.20 32.74
CA ASP A 299 -20.06 8.02 31.39
C ASP A 299 -21.13 7.97 30.29
N SER A 300 -22.42 7.94 30.66
CA SER A 300 -23.54 7.90 29.72
C SER A 300 -24.01 9.27 29.20
N ASP A 301 -23.53 10.38 29.76
CA ASP A 301 -23.95 11.75 29.41
C ASP A 301 -23.02 12.44 28.38
N ALA A 302 -22.34 11.69 27.51
CA ALA A 302 -21.52 12.29 26.45
C ALA A 302 -22.39 12.88 25.32
N ASP A 303 -21.99 14.05 24.79
CA ASP A 303 -22.69 14.76 23.71
C ASP A 303 -22.85 13.85 22.47
N PRO A 304 -24.08 13.65 21.95
CA PRO A 304 -24.33 12.87 20.74
C PRO A 304 -23.49 13.26 19.52
N ASN A 305 -23.04 14.51 19.42
CA ASN A 305 -22.17 14.97 18.34
C ASN A 305 -20.76 14.37 18.42
N LEU A 306 -20.25 14.11 19.63
CA LEU A 306 -18.94 13.46 19.82
C LEU A 306 -18.96 12.00 19.37
N TYR A 307 -20.06 11.29 19.61
CA TYR A 307 -20.24 9.92 19.14
C TYR A 307 -20.32 9.79 17.62
N ARG A 308 -20.75 10.86 16.93
CA ARG A 308 -20.91 10.87 15.47
C ARG A 308 -19.64 11.23 14.71
N LEU A 309 -18.56 11.55 15.40
CA LEU A 309 -17.29 11.87 14.75
C LEU A 309 -16.79 10.63 13.98
N PRO A 310 -16.50 10.73 12.67
CA PRO A 310 -16.08 9.59 11.86
C PRO A 310 -14.59 9.26 12.03
N ALA A 311 -13.78 10.22 12.51
CA ALA A 311 -12.33 10.08 12.61
C ALA A 311 -11.85 8.89 13.46
N PRO A 312 -12.46 8.56 14.62
CA PRO A 312 -12.10 7.37 15.41
C PRO A 312 -12.29 6.04 14.66
N ALA A 313 -13.15 6.00 13.64
CA ALA A 313 -13.39 4.82 12.82
C ALA A 313 -12.40 4.69 11.65
N LEU A 314 -11.42 5.58 11.50
CA LEU A 314 -10.38 5.48 10.48
C LEU A 314 -9.28 4.52 10.95
N HIS A 315 -8.87 3.63 10.05
CA HIS A 315 -7.87 2.59 10.33
C HIS A 315 -6.77 2.55 9.26
N GLY A 316 -5.59 2.05 9.64
CA GLY A 316 -4.44 1.84 8.76
C GLY A 316 -4.02 3.09 7.98
N THR A 317 -3.86 2.95 6.66
CA THR A 317 -3.42 4.03 5.76
C THR A 317 -4.30 5.27 5.85
N PHE A 318 -5.62 5.13 6.00
CA PHE A 318 -6.56 6.25 6.14
C PHE A 318 -6.35 7.03 7.44
N ASN A 319 -6.09 6.32 8.54
CA ASN A 319 -5.76 6.96 9.81
C ASN A 319 -4.44 7.72 9.72
N LYS A 320 -3.40 7.08 9.17
CA LYS A 320 -2.10 7.72 9.00
C LYS A 320 -2.17 8.92 8.05
N ALA A 321 -2.90 8.85 6.95
CA ALA A 321 -3.14 9.99 6.06
C ALA A 321 -3.88 11.13 6.78
N TYR A 322 -4.91 10.81 7.56
CA TYR A 322 -5.62 11.78 8.39
C TYR A 322 -4.69 12.44 9.43
N SER A 323 -3.78 11.68 10.05
CA SER A 323 -2.78 12.24 10.97
C SER A 323 -1.80 13.22 10.30
N LEU A 324 -1.50 13.03 9.02
CA LEU A 324 -0.69 13.96 8.23
C LEU A 324 -1.47 15.23 7.90
N LEU A 325 -2.76 15.10 7.57
CA LEU A 325 -3.65 16.25 7.38
C LEU A 325 -3.80 17.08 8.66
N THR A 326 -4.01 16.44 9.81
CA THR A 326 -4.12 17.17 11.08
C THR A 326 -2.80 17.85 11.46
N ARG A 327 -1.65 17.23 11.17
CA ARG A 327 -0.34 17.87 11.31
C ARG A 327 -0.20 19.10 10.40
N LEU A 328 -0.70 19.04 9.17
CA LEU A 328 -0.69 20.16 8.23
C LEU A 328 -1.60 21.30 8.74
N VAL A 329 -2.85 21.00 9.14
CA VAL A 329 -3.77 21.96 9.74
C VAL A 329 -3.18 22.61 10.99
N ALA A 330 -2.49 21.85 11.84
CA ALA A 330 -1.85 22.39 13.03
C ALA A 330 -0.73 23.39 12.74
N ARG A 331 -0.14 23.36 11.53
CA ARG A 331 0.93 24.28 11.11
C ARG A 331 0.40 25.57 10.47
N ILE A 332 -0.61 25.47 9.60
CA ILE A 332 -1.08 26.62 8.79
C ILE A 332 -2.47 27.13 9.15
N GLY A 333 -3.26 26.37 9.91
CA GLY A 333 -4.66 26.66 10.18
C GLY A 333 -5.62 26.12 9.10
N TRP A 334 -6.93 26.22 9.37
CA TRP A 334 -7.97 25.67 8.50
C TRP A 334 -8.15 26.47 7.19
N ASP A 335 -8.13 27.79 7.29
CA ASP A 335 -8.41 28.66 6.13
C ASP A 335 -7.30 28.61 5.08
N GLU A 336 -6.03 28.63 5.52
CA GLU A 336 -4.88 28.47 4.61
C GLU A 336 -4.85 27.07 4.00
N LEU A 337 -5.24 26.02 4.74
CA LEU A 337 -5.39 24.69 4.14
C LEU A 337 -6.41 24.70 3.00
N LEU A 338 -7.58 25.33 3.19
CA LEU A 338 -8.59 25.43 2.14
C LEU A 338 -8.09 26.20 0.91
N LYS A 339 -7.30 27.25 1.14
CA LYS A 339 -6.65 28.02 0.07
C LYS A 339 -5.65 27.18 -0.70
N CYS A 340 -4.72 26.49 -0.03
CA CYS A 340 -3.80 25.54 -0.65
C CYS A 340 -4.56 24.45 -1.41
N ARG A 341 -5.64 23.91 -0.83
CA ARG A 341 -6.49 22.90 -1.48
C ARG A 341 -7.09 23.44 -2.79
N SER A 342 -7.60 24.67 -2.79
CA SER A 342 -8.18 25.28 -4.00
C SER A 342 -7.15 25.63 -5.08
N GLY A 343 -5.90 25.91 -4.69
CA GLY A 343 -4.81 26.15 -5.66
C GLY A 343 -4.31 24.88 -6.33
N VAL A 344 -4.38 23.75 -5.62
CA VAL A 344 -3.79 22.47 -6.04
C VAL A 344 -4.81 21.52 -6.67
N PHE A 345 -6.03 21.49 -6.16
CA PHE A 345 -7.06 20.58 -6.62
C PHE A 345 -8.15 21.33 -7.37
N VAL A 346 -8.59 20.73 -8.47
CA VAL A 346 -9.77 21.19 -9.20
C VAL A 346 -11.01 20.87 -8.36
N MET A 347 -11.79 21.89 -8.01
CA MET A 347 -13.02 21.69 -7.26
C MET A 347 -14.07 20.99 -8.15
N GLU A 348 -14.98 20.18 -7.57
CA GLU A 348 -16.00 19.47 -8.36
C GLU A 348 -16.82 20.40 -9.27
N GLU A 349 -17.11 21.61 -8.80
CA GLU A 349 -17.85 22.63 -9.57
C GLU A 349 -17.05 23.12 -10.78
N GLU A 350 -15.74 23.32 -10.63
CA GLU A 350 -14.85 23.73 -11.72
C GLU A 350 -14.64 22.59 -12.72
N TYR A 351 -14.54 21.35 -12.25
CA TYR A 351 -14.46 20.16 -13.10
C TYR A 351 -15.75 19.97 -13.93
N ARG A 352 -16.93 20.13 -13.30
CA ARG A 352 -18.22 20.06 -14.00
C ARG A 352 -18.35 21.14 -15.07
N MET A 353 -17.93 22.38 -14.78
CA MET A 353 -17.92 23.47 -15.76
C MET A 353 -16.94 23.22 -16.91
N GLN A 354 -15.72 22.74 -16.63
CA GLN A 354 -14.76 22.40 -17.67
C GLN A 354 -15.26 21.25 -18.55
N LYS A 355 -15.87 20.21 -17.96
CA LYS A 355 -16.45 19.10 -18.71
C LYS A 355 -17.61 19.56 -19.60
N ALA A 356 -18.48 20.44 -19.09
CA ALA A 356 -19.55 21.03 -19.89
C ALA A 356 -19.01 21.85 -21.08
N VAL A 357 -17.98 22.67 -20.85
CA VAL A 357 -17.31 23.46 -21.90
C VAL A 357 -16.61 22.56 -22.93
N GLU A 358 -16.03 21.44 -22.49
CA GLU A 358 -15.37 20.48 -23.39
C GLU A 358 -16.38 19.67 -24.23
N GLU A 359 -17.53 19.31 -23.66
CA GLU A 359 -18.65 18.70 -24.38
C GLU A 359 -19.25 19.68 -25.41
N GLU A 360 -19.38 20.96 -25.07
CA GLU A 360 -19.80 22.00 -26.02
C GLU A 360 -18.80 22.18 -27.18
N ARG A 361 -17.49 22.18 -26.89
CA ARG A 361 -16.44 22.24 -27.93
C ARG A 361 -16.41 21.02 -28.84
N LYS A 362 -16.62 19.82 -28.30
CA LYS A 362 -16.73 18.58 -29.09
C LYS A 362 -18.00 18.61 -29.97
N GLY A 363 -19.10 19.14 -29.45
CA GLY A 363 -20.33 19.38 -30.20
C GLY A 363 -20.14 20.37 -31.35
N SER A 364 -19.44 21.50 -31.12
CA SER A 364 -19.19 22.51 -32.16
C SER A 364 -18.25 21.99 -33.26
N ALA A 365 -17.18 21.27 -32.90
CA ALA A 365 -16.25 20.68 -33.86
C ALA A 365 -16.90 19.58 -34.72
N ALA A 366 -17.78 18.76 -34.13
CA ALA A 366 -18.57 17.78 -34.87
C ALA A 366 -19.53 18.45 -35.86
N MET A 367 -20.14 19.58 -35.48
CA MET A 367 -21.04 20.34 -36.35
C MET A 367 -20.28 21.01 -37.52
N GLU A 368 -19.08 21.53 -37.28
CA GLU A 368 -18.21 22.08 -38.35
C GLU A 368 -17.73 21.00 -39.32
N GLY A 369 -17.34 19.82 -38.81
CA GLY A 369 -16.97 18.68 -39.64
C GLY A 369 -18.12 18.21 -40.55
N LEU A 370 -19.35 18.21 -40.03
CA LEU A 370 -20.56 17.90 -40.80
C LEU A 370 -20.85 18.94 -41.89
N LYS A 371 -20.66 20.23 -41.60
CA LYS A 371 -20.80 21.32 -42.59
C LYS A 371 -19.74 21.22 -43.69
N ALA A 372 -18.48 20.95 -43.33
CA ALA A 372 -17.39 20.78 -44.30
C ALA A 372 -17.58 19.55 -45.19
N ALA A 373 -18.04 18.42 -44.63
CA ALA A 373 -18.37 17.23 -45.40
C ALA A 373 -19.53 17.45 -46.38
N ARG A 374 -20.55 18.22 -45.95
CA ARG A 374 -21.67 18.60 -46.82
C ARG A 374 -21.22 19.50 -47.97
N ALA A 375 -20.40 20.51 -47.70
CA ALA A 375 -19.86 21.40 -48.73
C ALA A 375 -18.97 20.64 -49.74
N LYS A 376 -18.14 19.70 -49.28
CA LYS A 376 -17.30 18.86 -50.16
C LYS A 376 -18.13 17.91 -51.02
N ARG A 377 -19.24 17.39 -50.50
CA ARG A 377 -20.17 16.55 -51.26
C ARG A 377 -20.91 17.37 -52.32
N GLU A 378 -21.34 18.58 -51.98
CA GLU A 378 -21.99 19.50 -52.93
C GLU A 378 -21.02 19.90 -54.06
N SER A 379 -19.74 20.15 -53.77
CA SER A 379 -18.74 20.46 -54.80
C SER A 379 -18.39 19.25 -55.70
N LEU A 380 -18.28 18.04 -55.13
CA LEU A 380 -18.06 16.82 -55.92
C LEU A 380 -19.23 16.51 -56.85
N VAL A 381 -20.46 16.76 -56.41
CA VAL A 381 -21.65 16.59 -57.26
C VAL A 381 -21.66 17.62 -58.40
N ALA A 382 -21.23 18.86 -58.14
CA ALA A 382 -21.09 19.88 -59.17
C ALA A 382 -20.02 19.52 -60.21
N ALA A 383 -18.82 19.13 -59.76
CA ALA A 383 -17.72 18.74 -60.65
C ALA A 383 -18.08 17.54 -61.54
N ARG A 384 -18.73 16.51 -60.96
CA ARG A 384 -19.16 15.33 -61.72
C ARG A 384 -20.26 15.63 -62.74
N ARG A 385 -21.03 16.71 -62.51
CA ARG A 385 -22.02 17.19 -63.48
C ARG A 385 -21.35 17.92 -64.65
N GLU A 386 -20.30 18.68 -64.38
CA GLU A 386 -19.50 19.35 -65.42
C GLU A 386 -18.73 18.34 -66.29
N GLU A 387 -18.05 17.36 -65.68
CA GLU A 387 -17.35 16.29 -66.43
C GLU A 387 -18.28 15.52 -67.37
N ARG A 388 -19.50 15.21 -66.91
CA ARG A 388 -20.49 14.54 -67.75
C ARG A 388 -20.92 15.38 -68.94
N LEU A 389 -21.06 16.69 -68.77
CA LEU A 389 -21.39 17.60 -69.88
C LEU A 389 -20.23 17.71 -70.88
N GLU A 390 -18.98 17.66 -70.42
CA GLU A 390 -17.80 17.66 -71.29
C GLU A 390 -17.64 16.33 -72.06
N GLU A 391 -17.87 15.18 -71.43
CA GLU A 391 -17.85 13.87 -72.10
C GLU A 391 -18.92 13.77 -73.18
N GLU A 392 -20.14 14.25 -72.90
CA GLU A 392 -21.23 14.31 -73.88
C GLU A 392 -20.86 15.22 -75.07
N ALA A 393 -20.15 16.33 -74.83
CA ALA A 393 -19.66 17.21 -75.90
C ALA A 393 -18.55 16.57 -76.74
N ARG A 394 -17.57 15.90 -76.12
CA ARG A 394 -16.47 15.22 -76.82
C ARG A 394 -16.94 14.02 -77.65
N ALA A 395 -17.87 13.23 -77.11
CA ALA A 395 -18.44 12.10 -77.84
C ALA A 395 -19.20 12.55 -79.10
N ASN A 396 -19.89 13.70 -79.03
CA ASN A 396 -20.53 14.29 -80.20
C ASN A 396 -19.52 14.82 -81.22
N GLY A 397 -18.41 15.42 -80.77
CA GLY A 397 -17.33 15.89 -81.64
C GLY A 397 -16.61 14.75 -82.39
N ALA A 398 -16.28 13.65 -81.70
CA ALA A 398 -15.58 12.52 -82.30
C ALA A 398 -16.41 11.81 -83.38
N LYS A 399 -17.73 11.70 -83.19
CA LYS A 399 -18.64 11.14 -84.21
C LYS A 399 -18.62 11.95 -85.52
N LEU A 400 -18.60 13.28 -85.40
CA LEU A 400 -18.52 14.20 -86.54
C LEU A 400 -17.18 14.11 -87.29
N GLU A 401 -16.09 13.82 -86.58
CA GLU A 401 -14.75 13.72 -87.17
C GLU A 401 -14.51 12.36 -87.85
N GLU A 402 -15.06 11.28 -87.29
CA GLU A 402 -15.02 9.95 -87.92
C GLU A 402 -15.80 9.90 -89.23
N GLU A 403 -16.96 10.59 -89.30
CA GLU A 403 -17.70 10.74 -90.55
C GLU A 403 -16.90 11.49 -91.62
N LYS A 404 -16.12 12.51 -91.25
CA LYS A 404 -15.26 13.26 -92.18
C LYS A 404 -14.08 12.44 -92.69
N ARG A 405 -13.39 11.70 -91.83
CA ARG A 405 -12.26 10.85 -92.24
C ARG A 405 -12.65 9.75 -93.22
N LYS A 406 -13.83 9.14 -93.02
CA LYS A 406 -14.35 8.12 -93.95
C LYS A 406 -14.63 8.68 -95.34
N LEU A 407 -14.95 9.97 -95.44
CA LEU A 407 -15.09 10.67 -96.72
C LEU A 407 -13.72 10.93 -97.37
N GLU A 408 -12.73 11.40 -96.61
CA GLU A 408 -11.40 11.74 -97.13
C GLU A 408 -10.56 10.53 -97.56
N GLU A 409 -10.62 9.40 -96.82
CA GLU A 409 -9.91 8.17 -97.21
C GLU A 409 -10.45 7.60 -98.53
N LYS A 410 -11.75 7.77 -98.77
CA LYS A 410 -12.38 7.36 -100.02
C LYS A 410 -11.87 8.18 -101.21
N GLU A 411 -11.62 9.48 -101.01
CA GLU A 411 -11.07 10.35 -102.06
C GLU A 411 -9.57 10.13 -102.30
N LYS A 412 -8.79 9.77 -101.26
CA LYS A 412 -7.35 9.48 -101.41
C LYS A 412 -7.06 8.19 -102.16
N GLY A 413 -7.85 7.15 -101.92
CA GLY A 413 -7.71 5.88 -102.65
C GLY A 413 -7.84 6.07 -104.17
N GLU A 414 -8.73 6.95 -104.61
CA GLU A 414 -8.91 7.25 -106.04
C GLU A 414 -7.77 8.08 -106.67
N ARG A 415 -6.96 8.77 -105.86
CA ARG A 415 -5.83 9.58 -106.35
C ARG A 415 -4.53 8.79 -106.46
N GLU A 416 -4.22 7.93 -105.51
CA GLU A 416 -2.97 7.13 -105.54
C GLU A 416 -2.98 6.08 -106.67
N GLU A 417 -4.16 5.65 -107.11
CA GLU A 417 -4.28 4.79 -108.30
C GLU A 417 -3.88 5.53 -109.59
N LYS A 418 -4.12 6.85 -109.66
CA LYS A 418 -3.79 7.68 -110.83
C LYS A 418 -2.33 8.13 -110.89
N GLU A 419 -1.65 8.28 -109.75
CA GLU A 419 -0.22 8.65 -109.73
C GLU A 419 0.70 7.49 -110.09
N LYS A 420 0.30 6.24 -109.78
CA LYS A 420 1.05 5.03 -110.17
C LYS A 420 1.09 4.77 -111.66
N GLU A 421 0.15 5.32 -112.43
CA GLU A 421 0.20 5.28 -113.91
C GLU A 421 1.18 6.31 -114.48
N LYS A 422 1.39 7.46 -113.81
CA LYS A 422 2.27 8.53 -114.32
C LYS A 422 3.76 8.31 -114.04
N GLU A 423 4.14 7.76 -112.88
CA GLU A 423 5.56 7.55 -112.54
C GLU A 423 6.26 6.47 -113.40
N LYS A 424 5.51 5.71 -114.21
CA LYS A 424 6.09 4.79 -115.20
C LYS A 424 6.47 5.46 -116.51
N GLU A 425 5.88 6.61 -116.86
CA GLU A 425 6.14 7.27 -118.14
C GLU A 425 7.33 8.25 -118.07
N GLU A 426 7.63 8.85 -116.91
CA GLU A 426 8.62 9.94 -116.80
C GLU A 426 10.08 9.53 -116.47
N LYS A 427 10.42 8.23 -116.41
CA LYS A 427 11.82 7.79 -116.20
C LYS A 427 12.53 7.29 -117.47
N GLU A 428 11.83 7.23 -118.60
CA GLU A 428 12.38 6.78 -119.89
C GLU A 428 12.73 7.91 -120.85
N GLU A 429 12.43 9.17 -120.53
CA GLU A 429 12.81 10.33 -121.34
C GLU A 429 13.72 11.28 -120.53
N GLU A 430 14.71 11.87 -121.19
CA GLU A 430 15.58 12.98 -120.73
C GLU A 430 16.81 12.56 -119.86
N GLU A 431 17.79 11.80 -120.36
CA GLU A 431 18.92 12.27 -121.21
C GLU A 431 18.54 12.96 -122.54
N GLU A 432 18.66 14.29 -122.59
CA GLU A 432 19.17 15.06 -123.76
C GLU A 432 19.52 16.51 -123.39
#